data_AF-A0A1V4WRU1-F1
#
_entry.id   AF-A0A1V4WRU1-F1
#
_cell.length_a   1.000
_cell.length_b   1.000
_cell.length_c   1.000
_cell.angle_alpha   90.00
_cell.angle_beta   90.00
_cell.angle_gamma   90.00
#
_symmetry.space_group_name_H-M   'P 1'
#
loop_
_entity.id
_entity.type
_entity.pdbx_description
1 polymer ?
#
loop_
_entity_poly.entity_id
_entity_poly.type
_entity_poly.pdbx_seq_one_letter_code
_entity_poly.pdbx_strand_id
1 'polypeptide(L)'
;MKKKRSIFVEHTEKEGRESGRAMADIDIWDWMQDKNLAEKIFAGAVKKAIAETHAAGLPTCHASDREGYRVCYLFPDGHKEYFNTLEEGDAILERHGLKR
;
A
#
# COMPACT_ATOMS: atom_id res chain seq x y z
N MET A 1 43.93 -30.86 11.40
CA MET A 1 43.38 -29.93 10.39
C MET A 1 42.51 -30.73 9.43
N LYS A 2 41.19 -30.54 9.43
CA LYS A 2 40.25 -31.21 8.52
C LYS A 2 39.49 -30.14 7.72
N LYS A 3 39.39 -30.37 6.41
CA LYS A 3 39.01 -29.45 5.32
C LYS A 3 37.70 -28.68 5.59
N LYS A 4 37.72 -27.37 5.31
CA LYS A 4 36.54 -26.50 5.20
C LYS A 4 35.58 -27.07 4.15
N ARG A 5 34.32 -27.29 4.50
CA ARG A 5 33.24 -27.57 3.54
C ARG A 5 32.85 -26.22 2.91
N SER A 6 33.08 -26.08 1.61
CA SER A 6 32.60 -24.96 0.82
C SER A 6 31.08 -25.03 0.73
N ILE A 7 30.39 -24.03 1.25
CA ILE A 7 28.96 -23.84 1.06
C ILE A 7 28.83 -23.13 -0.29
N PHE A 8 28.64 -23.91 -1.35
CA PHE A 8 28.17 -23.40 -2.63
C PHE A 8 26.86 -24.11 -2.89
N VAL A 9 25.75 -23.42 -2.62
CA VAL A 9 24.40 -23.89 -2.93
C VAL A 9 24.15 -23.55 -4.39
N GLU A 10 24.24 -24.56 -5.24
CA GLU A 10 23.85 -24.48 -6.65
C GLU A 10 22.39 -24.03 -6.75
N HIS A 11 22.17 -22.84 -7.33
CA HIS A 11 20.84 -22.38 -7.71
C HIS A 11 20.42 -23.18 -8.93
N THR A 12 19.59 -24.19 -8.70
CA THR A 12 18.87 -24.88 -9.77
C THR A 12 17.68 -24.04 -10.15
N GLU A 13 17.68 -23.59 -11.40
CA GLU A 13 16.57 -22.97 -12.11
C GLU A 13 15.31 -23.83 -11.91
N LYS A 14 14.23 -23.22 -11.41
CA LYS A 14 12.90 -23.84 -11.46
C LYS A 14 11.99 -22.99 -12.32
N GLU A 15 11.84 -23.47 -13.55
CA GLU A 15 10.81 -23.10 -14.50
C GLU A 15 9.41 -23.20 -13.87
N GLY A 16 8.56 -22.24 -14.25
CA GLY A 16 7.10 -22.28 -14.26
C GLY A 16 6.40 -23.08 -13.16
N ARG A 17 5.88 -22.38 -12.14
CA ARG A 17 4.86 -22.95 -11.25
C ARG A 17 3.62 -22.09 -11.20
N GLU A 18 2.54 -22.68 -11.71
CA GLU A 18 1.22 -22.09 -11.86
C GLU A 18 0.61 -21.55 -10.56
N SER A 19 -0.27 -20.58 -10.79
CA SER A 19 -1.11 -19.85 -9.84
C SER A 19 -1.84 -20.74 -8.84
N GLY A 20 -1.55 -20.56 -7.54
CA GLY A 20 -2.36 -21.17 -6.49
C GLY A 20 -1.78 -21.19 -5.06
N ARG A 21 -0.88 -20.27 -4.67
CA ARG A 21 -0.46 -20.21 -3.26
C ARG A 21 -1.47 -19.41 -2.44
N ALA A 22 -1.92 -19.97 -1.32
CA ALA A 22 -2.64 -19.21 -0.30
C ALA A 22 -1.73 -18.10 0.23
N MET A 23 -2.30 -16.95 0.60
CA MET A 23 -1.57 -15.78 1.13
C MET A 23 -0.66 -16.10 2.34
N ALA A 24 -0.90 -17.23 3.03
CA ALA A 24 -0.13 -17.68 4.18
C ALA A 24 1.22 -18.35 3.83
N ASP A 25 1.43 -18.73 2.55
CA ASP A 25 2.60 -19.50 2.11
C ASP A 25 3.57 -18.67 1.25
N ILE A 26 3.48 -17.34 1.33
CA ILE A 26 4.37 -16.42 0.62
C ILE A 26 5.64 -16.26 1.46
N ASP A 27 6.77 -16.77 0.97
CA ASP A 27 8.08 -16.54 1.58
C ASP A 27 8.44 -15.04 1.47
N ILE A 28 8.95 -14.47 2.56
CA ILE A 28 9.40 -13.08 2.62
C ILE A 28 10.48 -12.78 1.56
N TRP A 29 11.27 -13.80 1.18
CA TRP A 29 12.27 -13.71 0.12
C TRP A 29 11.66 -13.66 -1.29
N ASP A 30 10.59 -14.41 -1.55
CA ASP A 30 9.86 -14.37 -2.83
C ASP A 30 9.23 -12.97 -3.03
N TRP A 31 8.68 -12.39 -1.95
CA TRP A 31 8.13 -11.04 -1.94
C TRP A 31 9.17 -9.94 -2.18
N MET A 32 10.35 -10.05 -1.57
CA MET A 32 11.43 -9.06 -1.75
C MET A 32 12.02 -9.06 -3.16
N GLN A 33 11.94 -10.19 -3.86
CA GLN A 33 12.52 -10.33 -5.21
C GLN A 33 11.50 -10.15 -6.33
N ASP A 34 10.20 -10.34 -6.08
CA ASP A 34 9.12 -10.13 -7.05
C ASP A 34 8.35 -8.83 -6.79
N LYS A 35 8.68 -7.80 -7.58
CA LYS A 35 8.02 -6.48 -7.54
C LYS A 35 6.51 -6.54 -7.79
N ASN A 36 6.05 -7.42 -8.69
CA ASN A 36 4.64 -7.52 -9.04
C ASN A 36 3.83 -8.17 -7.91
N LEU A 37 4.42 -9.17 -7.24
CA LEU A 37 3.81 -9.79 -6.05
C LEU A 37 3.77 -8.79 -4.88
N ALA A 38 4.84 -8.03 -4.68
CA ALA A 38 4.89 -6.99 -3.67
C ALA A 38 3.82 -5.92 -3.88
N GLU A 39 3.70 -5.39 -5.09
CA GLU A 39 2.68 -4.40 -5.44
C GLU A 39 1.26 -4.90 -5.19
N LYS A 40 0.97 -6.17 -5.50
CA LYS A 40 -0.36 -6.77 -5.25
C LYS A 40 -0.69 -6.85 -3.76
N ILE A 41 0.26 -7.30 -2.93
CA ILE A 41 0.08 -7.42 -1.48
C ILE A 41 -0.14 -6.03 -0.87
N PHE A 42 0.70 -5.05 -1.22
CA PHE A 42 0.57 -3.68 -0.73
C PHE A 42 -0.73 -3.03 -1.21
N ALA A 43 -1.11 -3.20 -2.48
CA ALA A 43 -2.37 -2.68 -3.01
C ALA A 43 -3.58 -3.28 -2.27
N GLY A 44 -3.53 -4.57 -1.92
CA GLY A 44 -4.56 -5.23 -1.11
C GLY A 44 -4.68 -4.62 0.28
N ALA A 45 -3.54 -4.43 0.97
CA ALA A 45 -3.51 -3.82 2.29
C ALA A 45 -4.01 -2.37 2.29
N VAL A 46 -3.59 -1.56 1.31
CA VAL A 46 -4.04 -0.17 1.16
C VAL A 46 -5.53 -0.10 0.88
N LYS A 47 -6.07 -0.93 -0.02
CA LYS A 47 -7.51 -0.99 -0.30
C LYS A 47 -8.32 -1.32 0.95
N LYS A 48 -7.85 -2.27 1.76
CA LYS A 48 -8.50 -2.62 3.03
C LYS A 48 -8.48 -1.45 4.00
N ALA A 49 -7.35 -0.78 4.19
CA ALA A 49 -7.23 0.38 5.08
C ALA A 49 -8.13 1.55 4.65
N ILE A 50 -8.24 1.81 3.34
CA ILE A 50 -9.15 2.83 2.80
C ILE A 50 -10.60 2.45 3.12
N ALA A 51 -11.00 1.19 2.86
CA ALA A 51 -12.36 0.72 3.13
C ALA A 51 -12.72 0.82 4.62
N GLU A 52 -11.80 0.46 5.52
CA GLU A 52 -12.01 0.57 6.97
C GLU A 52 -12.14 2.03 7.42
N THR A 53 -11.32 2.93 6.87
CA THR A 53 -11.38 4.37 7.14
C THR A 53 -12.71 4.96 6.67
N HIS A 54 -13.13 4.61 5.45
CA HIS A 54 -14.40 5.04 4.88
C HIS A 54 -15.61 4.50 5.64
N ALA A 55 -15.55 3.25 6.10
CA ALA A 55 -16.59 2.64 6.95
C ALA A 55 -16.73 3.35 8.31
N ALA A 56 -15.67 3.99 8.81
CA ALA A 56 -15.70 4.84 9.99
C ALA A 56 -16.23 6.27 9.72
N GLY A 57 -16.64 6.58 8.49
CA GLY A 57 -17.10 7.91 8.09
C GLY A 57 -15.99 8.94 7.91
N LEU A 58 -14.73 8.50 7.81
CA LEU A 58 -13.57 9.37 7.72
C LEU A 58 -13.03 9.43 6.28
N PRO A 59 -12.46 10.57 5.83
CA PRO A 59 -11.75 10.66 4.56
C PRO A 59 -10.36 10.02 4.64
N THR A 60 -9.81 9.69 3.48
CA THR A 60 -8.39 9.30 3.32
C THR A 60 -7.61 10.39 2.59
N CYS A 61 -6.33 10.58 2.90
CA CYS A 61 -5.48 11.61 2.29
C CYS A 61 -4.63 11.03 1.15
N HIS A 62 -4.61 11.70 0.00
CA HIS A 62 -3.94 11.27 -1.23
C HIS A 62 -3.13 12.39 -1.86
N ALA A 63 -2.18 12.04 -2.73
CA ALA A 63 -1.57 13.01 -3.64
C ALA A 63 -2.62 13.52 -4.65
N SER A 64 -2.56 14.79 -4.97
CA SER A 64 -3.48 15.42 -5.91
C SER A 64 -3.20 14.97 -7.35
N ASP A 65 -4.27 14.70 -8.10
CA ASP A 65 -4.28 14.54 -9.56
C ASP A 65 -4.55 15.86 -10.31
N ARG A 66 -4.81 16.95 -9.58
CA ARG A 66 -5.19 18.27 -10.11
C ARG A 66 -4.01 19.24 -10.04
N GLU A 67 -3.75 19.92 -11.15
CA GLU A 67 -2.72 20.98 -11.24
C GLU A 67 -2.99 22.11 -10.25
N GLY A 68 -1.93 22.62 -9.62
CA GLY A 68 -2.00 23.68 -8.61
C GLY A 68 -2.36 23.21 -7.20
N TYR A 69 -2.61 21.91 -7.01
CA TYR A 69 -2.87 21.30 -5.70
C TYR A 69 -1.87 20.18 -5.41
N ARG A 70 -1.44 20.07 -4.15
CA ARG A 70 -0.47 19.04 -3.73
C ARG A 70 -1.15 17.75 -3.26
N VAL A 71 -2.26 17.89 -2.52
CA VAL A 71 -2.93 16.78 -1.85
C VAL A 71 -4.45 16.93 -1.92
N CYS A 72 -5.16 15.84 -1.66
CA CYS A 72 -6.61 15.85 -1.52
C CYS A 72 -7.10 14.85 -0.46
N TYR A 73 -8.25 15.17 0.13
CA TYR A 73 -9.05 14.22 0.89
C TYR A 73 -10.03 13.52 -0.05
N LEU A 74 -10.08 12.19 -0.01
CA LEU A 74 -11.11 11.37 -0.64
C LEU A 74 -12.10 10.88 0.43
N PHE A 75 -13.32 11.37 0.34
CA PHE A 75 -14.39 11.08 1.27
C PHE A 75 -15.12 9.76 0.92
N PRO A 76 -15.89 9.19 1.87
CA PRO A 76 -16.56 7.89 1.69
C PRO A 76 -17.58 7.85 0.55
N ASP A 77 -18.19 8.98 0.22
CA ASP A 77 -19.14 9.15 -0.90
C ASP A 77 -18.44 9.34 -2.25
N GLY A 78 -17.11 9.35 -2.27
CA GLY A 78 -16.29 9.52 -3.46
C GLY A 78 -15.96 10.97 -3.82
N HIS A 79 -16.42 11.98 -3.08
CA HIS A 79 -16.02 13.37 -3.36
C HIS A 79 -14.57 13.62 -2.93
N LYS A 80 -13.90 14.54 -3.64
CA LYS A 80 -12.53 14.96 -3.35
C LYS A 80 -12.47 16.44 -3.00
N GLU A 81 -11.74 16.79 -1.94
CA GLU A 81 -11.40 18.18 -1.63
C GLU A 81 -9.89 18.37 -1.64
N TYR A 82 -9.43 19.41 -2.34
CA TYR A 82 -8.02 19.63 -2.67
C TYR A 82 -7.43 20.78 -1.85
N PHE A 83 -6.18 20.64 -1.42
CA PHE A 83 -5.50 21.63 -0.60
C PHE A 83 -3.97 21.59 -0.78
N ASN A 84 -3.29 22.65 -0.34
CA ASN A 84 -1.85 22.84 -0.45
C ASN A 84 -1.14 22.97 0.89
N THR A 85 -1.84 23.45 1.93
CA THR A 85 -1.28 23.66 3.26
C THR A 85 -2.05 22.88 4.33
N LEU A 86 -1.43 22.69 5.50
CA LEU A 86 -2.07 21.98 6.61
C LEU A 86 -3.30 22.73 7.12
N GLU A 87 -3.26 24.06 7.14
CA GLU A 87 -4.36 24.92 7.59
C GLU A 87 -5.60 24.78 6.68
N GLU A 88 -5.39 24.68 5.36
CA GLU A 88 -6.47 24.44 4.41
C GLU A 88 -7.08 23.04 4.60
N GLY A 89 -6.23 22.02 4.81
CA GLY A 89 -6.68 20.66 5.12
C GLY A 89 -7.50 20.60 6.41
N ASP A 90 -7.01 21.26 7.46
CA ASP A 90 -7.69 21.41 8.73
C ASP A 90 -9.06 22.10 8.59
N ALA A 91 -9.14 23.17 7.80
CA ALA A 91 -10.39 23.87 7.55
C ALA A 91 -11.40 22.98 6.81
N ILE A 92 -10.95 22.12 5.89
CA ILE A 92 -11.80 21.10 5.26
C ILE A 92 -12.36 20.16 6.33
N LEU A 93 -11.50 19.58 7.17
CA LEU A 93 -11.94 18.65 8.21
C LEU A 93 -12.91 19.31 9.21
N GLU A 94 -12.69 20.57 9.57
CA GLU A 94 -13.58 21.33 10.45
C GLU A 94 -14.97 21.55 9.82
N ARG A 95 -15.06 21.91 8.54
CA ARG A 95 -16.35 22.05 7.82
C ARG A 95 -17.16 20.76 7.83
N HIS A 96 -16.49 19.61 7.82
CA HIS A 96 -17.12 18.29 7.89
C HIS A 96 -17.33 17.77 9.31
N GLY A 97 -16.99 18.56 10.34
CA GLY A 97 -17.14 18.17 11.75
C GLY A 97 -16.18 17.06 12.19
N LEU A 98 -15.05 16.91 11.50
CA LEU A 98 -14.05 15.85 11.71
C LEU A 98 -12.81 16.33 12.45
N LYS A 99 -12.66 17.65 12.65
CA LYS A 99 -11.61 18.24 13.48
C LYS A 99 -12.03 18.17 14.95
N ARG A 100 -11.17 17.58 15.79
CA ARG A 100 -11.36 17.51 17.25
C ARG A 100 -10.72 18.68 17.97
#